data_AF-A0A2N1TF61-F1
#
_entry.id   AF-A0A2N1TF61-F1
#
_cell.length_a   1.000
_cell.length_b   1.000
_cell.length_c   1.000
_cell.angle_alpha   90.00
_cell.angle_beta   90.00
_cell.angle_gamma   90.00
#
_symmetry.space_group_name_H-M   'P 1'
#
loop_
_entity.id
_entity.type
_entity.pdbx_description
1 polymer ?
#
loop_
_entity_poly.entity_id
_entity_poly.type
_entity_poly.pdbx_seq_one_letter_code
_entity_poly.pdbx_strand_id
1 'polypeptide(L)' 'MAKPLLGEILLEQGEISQEQLNKALEVQKNEGGLIGIILVTQGAITEQILVKYLALQAERVTSSN' A
#
# COMPACT_ATOMS: atom_id res chain seq x y z
N MET A 1 16.54 -9.51 -2.44
CA MET A 1 16.04 -8.56 -1.42
C MET A 1 14.52 -8.61 -1.44
N ALA A 2 13.84 -8.48 -0.29
CA ALA A 2 12.38 -8.51 -0.25
C ALA A 2 11.82 -7.29 -1.00
N LYS A 3 10.86 -7.50 -1.91
CA LYS A 3 10.19 -6.40 -2.63
C LYS A 3 9.43 -5.56 -1.60
N PRO A 4 9.67 -4.24 -1.49
CA PRO A 4 9.02 -3.42 -0.48
C PRO A 4 7.50 -3.44 -0.71
N LEU A 5 6.72 -3.75 0.33
CA LEU A 5 5.27 -3.85 0.22
C LEU A 5 4.65 -2.45 0.29
N LEU A 6 3.72 -2.16 -0.62
CA LEU A 6 3.07 -0.84 -0.68
C LEU A 6 2.38 -0.49 0.64
N GLY A 7 1.72 -1.46 1.28
CA GLY A 7 1.05 -1.26 2.57
C GLY A 7 2.03 -0.89 3.70
N GLU A 8 3.23 -1.46 3.71
CA GLU A 8 4.27 -1.13 4.69
C GLU A 8 4.81 0.28 4.45
N ILE A 9 5.06 0.64 3.19
CA ILE A 9 5.49 2.01 2.85
C ILE A 9 4.45 3.03 3.34
N LEU A 10 3.17 2.79 3.08
CA LEU A 10 2.10 3.70 3.50
C LEU A 10 2.01 3.82 5.03
N LEU A 11 2.21 2.71 5.74
CA LEU A 11 2.24 2.69 7.21
C LEU A 11 3.46 3.44 7.76
N GLU A 12 4.65 3.19 7.23
CA GLU A 12 5.90 3.87 7.61
C GLU A 12 5.81 5.39 7.42
N GLN A 13 5.06 5.83 6.40
CA GLN A 13 4.90 7.23 6.05
C GLN A 13 3.69 7.89 6.75
N GLY A 14 2.94 7.13 7.55
CA GLY A 14 1.80 7.64 8.32
C GLY A 14 0.55 7.97 7.50
N GLU A 15 0.48 7.51 6.25
CA GLU A 15 -0.69 7.70 5.37
C GLU A 15 -1.85 6.79 5.79
N ILE A 16 -1.53 5.68 6.43
CA ILE A 16 -2.50 4.73 7.00
C ILE A 16 -2.09 4.32 8.40
N SER A 17 -3.06 3.93 9.22
CA SER A 17 -2.83 3.28 10.50
C SER A 17 -2.65 1.76 10.33
N GLN A 18 -2.08 1.12 11.35
CA GLN A 18 -1.99 -0.35 11.39
C GLN A 18 -3.37 -1.01 11.29
N GLU A 19 -4.40 -0.38 11.88
CA GLU A 19 -5.77 -0.89 11.82
C GLU A 19 -6.33 -0.84 10.40
N GLN A 20 -6.12 0.25 9.66
CA GLN A 20 -6.53 0.38 8.27
C GLN A 20 -5.81 -0.63 7.38
N LEU A 21 -4.50 -0.82 7.60
CA LEU A 21 -3.74 -1.84 6.88
C LEU A 21 -4.28 -3.25 7.16
N ASN A 22 -4.57 -3.58 8.42
CA ASN A 22 -5.11 -4.89 8.79
C ASN A 22 -6.48 -5.16 8.15
N LYS A 23 -7.38 -4.16 8.13
CA LYS A 23 -8.68 -4.27 7.46
C LYS A 23 -8.54 -4.49 5.95
N ALA A 24 -7.61 -3.76 5.33
CA ALA A 24 -7.34 -3.93 3.90
C ALA A 24 -6.75 -5.32 3.59
N LEU A 25 -5.86 -5.84 4.44
CA LEU A 25 -5.30 -7.18 4.31
C LEU A 25 -6.36 -8.28 4.53
N GLU A 26 -7.30 -8.08 5.45
CA GLU A 26 -8.41 -9.02 5.65
C GLU A 26 -9.30 -9.09 4.40
N VAL A 27 -9.67 -7.94 3.83
CA VAL A 27 -10.41 -7.89 2.57
C VAL A 27 -9.61 -8.53 1.44
N GLN A 28 -8.31 -8.22 1.32
CA GLN A 28 -7.46 -8.83 0.29
C GLN A 28 -7.38 -10.35 0.43
N LYS A 29 -7.36 -10.87 1.66
CA LYS A 29 -7.32 -12.31 1.91
C LYS A 29 -8.64 -13.00 1.52
N ASN A 30 -9.77 -12.34 1.77
CA ASN A 30 -11.09 -12.91 1.52
C ASN A 30 -11.54 -12.76 0.05
N GLU A 31 -11.20 -11.63 -0.58
CA GLU A 31 -11.72 -11.25 -1.90
C GLU A 31 -10.61 -11.21 -2.99
N GLY A 32 -9.34 -11.24 -2.59
CA GLY A 32 -8.21 -11.03 -3.49
C GLY A 32 -7.97 -9.55 -3.81
N GLY A 33 -7.22 -9.29 -4.89
CA GLY A 33 -7.00 -7.94 -5.40
C GLY A 33 -5.72 -7.24 -4.90
N LEU A 34 -5.58 -5.97 -5.26
CA LEU A 34 -4.41 -5.15 -4.97
C LEU A 34 -4.64 -4.33 -3.70
N ILE A 35 -3.73 -4.47 -2.73
CA ILE A 35 -3.83 -3.78 -1.43
C ILE A 35 -4.03 -2.27 -1.56
N GLY A 36 -3.35 -1.63 -2.52
CA GLY A 36 -3.48 -0.20 -2.77
C GLY A 36 -4.87 0.21 -3.24
N ILE A 37 -5.51 -0.61 -4.09
CA ILE A 37 -6.88 -0.36 -4.55
C ILE A 37 -7.87 -0.55 -3.40
N ILE A 38 -7.69 -1.59 -2.58
CA ILE A 38 -8.52 -1.85 -1.42
C ILE A 38 -8.44 -0.69 -0.41
N LEU A 39 -7.25 -0.12 -0.20
CA LEU A 39 -7.08 1.04 0.67
C LEU A 39 -7.80 2.29 0.14
N VAL A 40 -7.84 2.48 -1.19
CA VAL A 40 -8.63 3.55 -1.82
C VAL A 40 -10.12 3.31 -1.67
N THR A 41 -10.61 2.08 -1.94
CA THR A 41 -12.04 1.77 -1.87
C THR A 41 -12.58 1.84 -0.44
N GLN A 42 -11.76 1.55 0.56
CA GLN A 42 -12.10 1.73 1.98
C GLN A 42 -12.00 3.18 2.45
N GLY A 43 -11.54 4.11 1.60
CA GLY A 43 -11.32 5.51 1.95
C GLY A 43 -10.15 5.75 2.92
N ALA A 44 -9.25 4.77 3.07
CA ALA A 44 -8.06 4.90 3.91
C ALA A 44 -7.03 5.84 3.28
N ILE A 45 -6.93 5.87 1.95
CA ILE A 45 -6.09 6.79 1.18
C ILE A 45 -6.85 7.28 -0.05
N THR A 46 -6.37 8.37 -0.66
CA THR A 46 -6.88 8.83 -1.96
C THR A 46 -6.12 8.21 -3.13
N GLU A 47 -6.68 8.29 -4.34
CA GLU A 47 -6.00 7.86 -5.57
C GLU A 47 -4.68 8.61 -5.79
N GLN A 48 -4.62 9.90 -5.43
CA GLN A 48 -3.39 10.70 -5.56
C GLN A 48 -2.28 10.17 -4.64
N ILE A 49 -2.63 9.79 -3.41
CA ILE A 49 -1.71 9.15 -2.46
C ILE A 49 -1.25 7.81 -3.03
N LEU A 50 -2.17 6.99 -3.53
CA LEU A 50 -1.82 5.70 -4.15
C LEU A 50 -0.79 5.86 -5.27
N VAL A 51 -1.01 6.78 -6.22
CA VAL A 51 -0.09 7.03 -7.34
C VAL A 51 1.28 7.49 -6.84
N LYS A 52 1.34 8.42 -5.87
CA LYS A 52 2.57 8.91 -5.28
C LYS A 52 3.42 7.77 -4.70
N TYR A 53 2.82 6.87 -3.93
CA TYR A 53 3.56 5.80 -3.27
C TYR A 53 3.85 4.60 -4.18
N LEU A 54 3.08 4.39 -5.25
CA LEU A 54 3.45 3.46 -6.32
C LEU A 54 4.73 3.90 -7.03
N ALA A 55 4.88 5.20 -7.31
CA ALA A 55 6.12 5.73 -7.87
C ALA A 55 7.31 5.54 -6.92
N LEU A 56 7.14 5.87 -5.63
CA LEU A 56 8.15 5.65 -4.59
C LEU A 56 8.56 4.17 -4.48
N GLN A 57 7.59 3.26 -4.54
CA GLN A 57 7.84 1.82 -4.50
C GLN A 57 8.70 1.37 -5.70
N ALA A 58 8.41 1.89 -6.90
CA ALA A 58 9.18 1.58 -8.10
C ALA A 58 10.65 2.02 -7.99
N GLU A 59 10.90 3.23 -7.47
CA GLU A 59 12.25 3.77 -7.25
C GLU A 59 13.08 2.92 -6.27
N ARG A 60 12.45 2.40 -5.21
CA ARG A 60 13.11 1.49 -4.24
C ARG A 60 13.50 0.15 -4.86
N VAL A 61 12.75 -0.33 -5.85
CA VAL A 61 13.06 -1.58 -6.56
C VAL A 61 14.20 -1.37 -7.56
N THR A 62 14.22 -0.23 -8.27
CA THR A 62 15.26 0.07 -9.28
C THR A 62 16.62 0.38 -8.66
N SER A 63 16.64 0.95 -7.45
CA SER A 63 17.90 1.31 -6.76
C SER A 63 18.57 0.12 -6.07
N SER A 64 17.94 -1.05 -6.08
CA SER A 64 18.41 -2.29 -5.44
C SER A 64 19.03 -3.29 -6.44
N ASN A 65 19.31 -2.85 -7.68
CA ASN A 65 19.85 -3.68 -8.76
C ASN A 65 21.25 -3.23 -9.21
#